data_AF-A0A0R2B8Y2-F1
#
_entry.id   AF-A0A0R2B8Y2-F1
#
_cell.length_a   1.000
_cell.length_b   1.000
_cell.length_c   1.000
_cell.angle_alpha   90.00
_cell.angle_beta   90.00
_cell.angle_gamma   90.00
#
_symmetry.space_group_name_H-M   'P 1'
#
loop_
_entity.id
_entity.type
_entity.pdbx_description
1 polymer ?
#
loop_
_entity_poly.entity_id
_entity_poly.type
_entity_poly.pdbx_seq_one_letter_code
_entity_poly.pdbx_strand_id
1 'polypeptide(L)'
;MSNNVVYLENILSYEANEPFIYGCHNFYLQEGSALPYDFFVSCSQRFKRHGIKTAAFVTSQSAKGGPWDVNDGLPTLEMHRHPPLELQARHLFSTGLIDTVIIGNAYASDEELRSLAAIDRYKLSLGIEFVPQVTKLEKKIVAYPKHFRRGDITASAIRSTMVRAKYAEQTNPAHDNTKEFQRGDVVIGNDDFGKYKNELQIVLEPYSDPRKSLVGKIHQKN
;
A
#
# COMPACT_ATOMS: atom_id res chain seq x y z
N MET A 1 -21.30 -5.70 4.21
CA MET A 1 -20.56 -5.66 2.93
C MET A 1 -19.97 -7.00 2.50
N SER A 2 -19.54 -7.88 3.42
CA SER A 2 -18.83 -9.13 3.09
C SER A 2 -19.66 -10.24 2.42
N ASN A 3 -20.70 -9.89 1.67
CA ASN A 3 -21.48 -10.84 0.89
C ASN A 3 -21.56 -10.34 -0.56
N ASN A 4 -21.03 -11.11 -1.51
CA ASN A 4 -20.94 -10.72 -2.92
C ASN A 4 -22.21 -11.07 -3.70
N VAL A 5 -23.35 -10.54 -3.24
CA VAL A 5 -24.67 -10.72 -3.85
C VAL A 5 -25.34 -9.37 -4.06
N VAL A 6 -26.43 -9.33 -4.84
CA VAL A 6 -27.25 -8.13 -5.14
C VAL A 6 -28.07 -7.60 -3.95
N TYR A 7 -27.48 -7.64 -2.75
CA TYR A 7 -28.13 -7.26 -1.50
C TYR A 7 -28.47 -5.76 -1.46
N LEU A 8 -27.50 -4.92 -1.80
CA LEU A 8 -27.65 -3.47 -1.75
C LEU A 8 -28.65 -2.98 -2.80
N GLU A 9 -28.53 -3.44 -4.04
CA GLU A 9 -29.42 -3.05 -5.13
C GLU A 9 -30.88 -3.39 -4.82
N ASN A 10 -31.13 -4.54 -4.19
CA ASN A 10 -32.46 -4.91 -3.73
C ASN A 10 -32.99 -3.98 -2.63
N ILE A 11 -32.16 -3.43 -1.75
CA ILE A 11 -32.61 -2.43 -0.75
C ILE A 11 -32.92 -1.10 -1.45
N LEU A 12 -32.03 -0.67 -2.34
CA LEU A 12 -32.16 0.62 -3.04
C LEU A 12 -33.37 0.67 -3.97
N SER A 13 -33.82 -0.46 -4.50
CA SER A 13 -35.02 -0.53 -5.33
C SER A 13 -36.33 -0.17 -4.60
N TYR A 14 -36.32 -0.10 -3.27
CA TYR A 14 -37.46 0.34 -2.45
C TYR A 14 -37.33 1.80 -1.98
N GLU A 15 -36.59 2.64 -2.72
CA GLU A 15 -36.40 4.07 -2.43
C GLU A 15 -35.80 4.34 -1.02
N ALA A 16 -34.86 3.49 -0.61
CA ALA A 16 -34.16 3.66 0.65
C ALA A 16 -33.38 4.98 0.70
N ASN A 17 -33.31 5.60 1.88
CA ASN A 17 -32.64 6.89 2.06
C ASN A 17 -31.11 6.73 2.07
N GLU A 18 -30.50 6.74 0.89
CA GLU A 18 -29.07 6.45 0.66
C GLU A 18 -28.08 7.17 1.58
N PRO A 19 -28.23 8.48 1.89
CA PRO A 19 -27.35 9.18 2.84
C PRO A 19 -27.23 8.55 4.24
N PHE A 20 -28.19 7.70 4.64
CA PHE A 20 -28.19 7.00 5.93
C PHE A 20 -27.74 5.54 5.84
N ILE A 21 -27.33 5.08 4.66
CA ILE A 21 -26.80 3.73 4.46
C ILE A 21 -25.27 3.77 4.52
N TYR A 22 -24.71 2.86 5.31
CA TYR A 22 -23.27 2.66 5.44
C TYR A 22 -22.95 1.20 5.20
N GLY A 23 -21.87 0.94 4.49
CA GLY A 23 -21.32 -0.39 4.34
C GLY A 23 -20.24 -0.63 5.40
N CYS A 24 -20.34 -1.72 6.15
CA CYS A 24 -19.21 -2.25 6.92
C CYS A 24 -18.95 -3.71 6.53
N HIS A 25 -17.68 -4.07 6.37
CA HIS A 25 -17.26 -5.46 6.29
C HIS A 25 -17.35 -6.15 7.65
N ASN A 26 -17.43 -7.47 7.64
CA ASN A 26 -17.23 -8.26 8.84
C ASN A 26 -15.74 -8.32 9.22
N PHE A 27 -15.46 -8.66 10.47
CA PHE A 27 -14.17 -9.16 10.94
C PHE A 27 -14.25 -10.66 11.19
N TYR A 28 -13.09 -11.33 11.23
CA TYR A 28 -13.03 -12.79 11.26
C TYR A 28 -12.04 -13.29 12.32
N LEU A 29 -12.59 -13.86 13.39
CA LEU A 29 -11.84 -14.27 14.59
C LEU A 29 -10.94 -15.47 14.37
N GLN A 30 -11.39 -16.41 13.54
CA GLN A 30 -10.70 -17.67 13.30
C GLN A 30 -9.67 -17.49 12.19
N GLU A 31 -8.43 -17.89 12.42
CA GLU A 31 -7.40 -17.90 11.39
C GLU A 31 -7.81 -18.73 10.16
N GLY A 32 -7.52 -18.22 8.97
CA GLY A 32 -7.91 -18.82 7.69
C GLY A 32 -9.35 -18.57 7.25
N SER A 33 -10.15 -17.80 8.00
CA SER A 33 -11.56 -17.54 7.68
C SER A 33 -11.86 -16.13 7.15
N ALA A 34 -10.90 -15.21 7.19
CA ALA A 34 -11.11 -13.86 6.66
C ALA A 34 -11.08 -13.83 5.13
N LEU A 35 -11.46 -12.68 4.56
CA LEU A 35 -11.71 -12.61 3.12
C LEU A 35 -10.42 -12.71 2.30
N PRO A 36 -10.45 -13.44 1.16
CA PRO A 36 -9.44 -13.29 0.12
C PRO A 36 -9.60 -11.95 -0.60
N TYR A 37 -8.49 -11.42 -1.12
CA TYR A 37 -8.41 -10.06 -1.64
C TYR A 37 -9.41 -9.78 -2.79
N ASP A 38 -9.48 -10.65 -3.79
CA ASP A 38 -10.34 -10.43 -4.97
C ASP A 38 -11.84 -10.44 -4.60
N PHE A 39 -12.22 -11.28 -3.65
CA PHE A 39 -13.60 -11.32 -3.13
C PHE A 39 -13.93 -10.05 -2.34
N PHE A 40 -13.00 -9.59 -1.49
CA PHE A 40 -13.11 -8.32 -0.79
C PHE A 40 -13.27 -7.16 -1.76
N VAL A 41 -12.44 -7.06 -2.81
CA VAL A 41 -12.52 -6.02 -3.84
C VAL A 41 -13.90 -6.04 -4.51
N SER A 42 -14.37 -7.22 -4.91
CA SER A 42 -15.67 -7.39 -5.56
C SER A 42 -16.82 -6.91 -4.67
N CYS A 43 -16.80 -7.27 -3.37
CA CYS A 43 -17.78 -6.81 -2.38
C CYS A 43 -17.74 -5.28 -2.20
N SER A 44 -16.55 -4.71 -2.01
CA SER A 44 -16.38 -3.28 -1.73
C SER A 44 -16.81 -2.41 -2.92
N GLN A 45 -16.47 -2.83 -4.14
CA GLN A 45 -16.87 -2.13 -5.36
C GLN A 45 -18.39 -2.01 -5.51
N ARG A 46 -19.17 -3.00 -5.05
CA ARG A 46 -20.64 -2.93 -5.07
C ARG A 46 -21.16 -1.71 -4.33
N PHE A 47 -20.65 -1.46 -3.12
CA PHE A 47 -21.05 -0.30 -2.32
C PHE A 47 -20.49 1.01 -2.89
N LYS A 48 -19.22 1.03 -3.31
CA LYS A 48 -18.60 2.25 -3.87
C LYS A 48 -19.25 2.74 -5.15
N ARG A 49 -19.78 1.85 -6.01
CA ARG A 49 -20.51 2.23 -7.22
C ARG A 49 -21.77 3.06 -6.94
N HIS A 50 -22.37 2.89 -5.76
CA HIS A 50 -23.52 3.68 -5.30
C HIS A 50 -23.11 4.88 -4.44
N GLY A 51 -21.82 5.23 -4.36
CA GLY A 51 -21.34 6.33 -3.51
C GLY A 51 -21.51 6.10 -2.01
N ILE A 52 -21.83 4.87 -1.58
CA ILE A 52 -22.03 4.54 -0.17
C ILE A 52 -20.68 4.49 0.55
N LYS A 53 -20.64 5.08 1.74
CA LYS A 53 -19.45 5.07 2.60
C LYS A 53 -19.16 3.66 3.10
N THR A 54 -17.91 3.25 2.98
CA THR A 54 -17.47 1.89 3.31
C THR A 54 -16.50 1.84 4.48
N ALA A 55 -16.56 0.76 5.26
CA ALA A 55 -15.66 0.49 6.37
C ALA A 55 -15.17 -0.95 6.37
N ALA A 56 -13.95 -1.16 6.85
CA ALA A 56 -13.36 -2.48 7.05
C ALA A 56 -12.46 -2.51 8.29
N PHE A 57 -12.20 -3.72 8.78
CA PHE A 57 -11.48 -3.97 10.03
C PHE A 57 -10.02 -4.34 9.80
N VAL A 58 -9.17 -3.80 10.67
CA VAL A 58 -7.76 -4.18 10.88
C VAL A 58 -7.60 -4.74 12.28
N THR A 59 -6.55 -5.51 12.52
CA THR A 59 -6.29 -6.13 13.82
C THR A 59 -5.01 -5.58 14.43
N SER A 60 -5.10 -5.11 15.67
CA SER A 60 -3.94 -4.79 16.50
C SER A 60 -3.21 -6.07 16.86
N GLN A 61 -1.88 -5.99 16.88
CA GLN A 61 -0.98 -7.09 17.27
C GLN A 61 -0.78 -7.16 18.79
N SER A 62 -1.17 -6.12 19.53
CA SER A 62 -1.04 -6.06 21.00
C SER A 62 -2.35 -6.28 21.76
N ALA A 63 -3.49 -6.06 21.09
CA ALA A 63 -4.82 -6.16 21.68
C ALA A 63 -5.29 -7.61 21.89
N LYS A 64 -5.92 -7.88 23.04
CA LYS A 64 -6.42 -9.22 23.43
C LYS A 64 -7.95 -9.32 23.54
N GLY A 65 -8.63 -8.19 23.65
CA GLY A 65 -10.08 -8.10 23.77
C GLY A 65 -10.75 -8.33 22.43
N GLY A 66 -11.77 -9.18 22.46
CA GLY A 66 -12.64 -9.51 21.33
C GLY A 66 -14.03 -9.91 21.85
N PRO A 67 -14.99 -10.14 20.95
CA PRO A 67 -16.35 -10.48 21.35
C PRO A 67 -16.52 -11.92 21.86
N TRP A 68 -15.57 -12.83 21.53
CA TRP A 68 -15.65 -14.26 21.86
C TRP A 68 -14.35 -14.76 22.48
N ASP A 69 -14.36 -16.02 22.91
CA ASP A 69 -13.22 -16.75 23.50
C ASP A 69 -12.09 -17.01 22.50
N VAL A 70 -12.43 -17.31 21.25
CA VAL A 70 -11.47 -17.39 20.13
C VAL A 70 -11.14 -15.99 19.62
N ASN A 71 -9.85 -15.66 19.53
CA ASN A 71 -9.39 -14.36 19.04
C ASN A 71 -8.01 -14.46 18.40
N ASP A 72 -7.95 -14.98 17.17
CA ASP A 72 -6.71 -15.04 16.35
C ASP A 72 -6.48 -13.71 15.61
N GLY A 73 -6.94 -12.59 16.19
CA GLY A 73 -7.07 -11.29 15.55
C GLY A 73 -8.40 -11.08 14.84
N LEU A 74 -8.77 -9.82 14.63
CA LEU A 74 -10.06 -9.40 14.08
C LEU A 74 -9.96 -8.61 12.75
N PRO A 75 -9.22 -9.09 11.72
CA PRO A 75 -9.14 -8.40 10.43
C PRO A 75 -10.34 -8.72 9.53
N THR A 76 -10.57 -7.87 8.52
CA THR A 76 -11.47 -8.19 7.38
C THR A 76 -10.79 -9.05 6.31
N LEU A 77 -9.51 -8.78 6.02
CA LEU A 77 -8.72 -9.49 5.01
C LEU A 77 -7.77 -10.48 5.71
N GLU A 78 -7.64 -11.70 5.18
CA GLU A 78 -6.77 -12.72 5.82
C GLU A 78 -5.30 -12.30 5.78
N MET A 79 -4.87 -11.69 4.68
CA MET A 79 -3.51 -11.13 4.56
C MET A 79 -3.20 -10.00 5.56
N HIS A 80 -4.16 -9.54 6.35
CA HIS A 80 -3.99 -8.52 7.39
C HIS A 80 -3.86 -9.07 8.79
N ARG A 81 -3.93 -10.38 9.00
CA ARG A 81 -3.92 -10.96 10.35
C ARG A 81 -2.65 -10.67 11.14
N HIS A 82 -1.50 -10.83 10.50
CA HIS A 82 -0.18 -10.79 11.13
C HIS A 82 0.64 -9.52 10.84
N PRO A 83 0.49 -8.82 9.71
CA PRO A 83 1.29 -7.62 9.45
C PRO A 83 1.04 -6.49 10.45
N PRO A 84 1.98 -5.53 10.57
CA PRO A 84 1.80 -4.36 11.42
C PRO A 84 0.52 -3.58 11.12
N LEU A 85 -0.11 -3.05 12.17
CA LEU A 85 -1.42 -2.38 12.10
C LEU A 85 -1.45 -1.25 11.07
N GLU A 86 -0.38 -0.46 10.98
CA GLU A 86 -0.27 0.65 10.04
C GLU A 86 -0.20 0.19 8.57
N LEU A 87 0.40 -0.98 8.32
CA LEU A 87 0.49 -1.55 6.98
C LEU A 87 -0.90 -2.03 6.52
N GLN A 88 -1.66 -2.65 7.42
CA GLN A 88 -3.03 -3.08 7.14
C GLN A 88 -3.91 -1.88 6.75
N ALA A 89 -3.91 -0.83 7.57
CA ALA A 89 -4.70 0.38 7.32
C ALA A 89 -4.28 1.09 6.03
N ARG A 90 -2.97 1.24 5.79
CA ARG A 90 -2.45 1.84 4.56
C ARG A 90 -2.86 1.03 3.33
N HIS A 91 -2.87 -0.30 3.41
CA HIS A 91 -3.37 -1.15 2.33
C HIS A 91 -4.85 -0.84 2.05
N LEU A 92 -5.72 -0.86 3.07
CA LEU A 92 -7.15 -0.58 2.90
C LEU A 92 -7.40 0.78 2.24
N PHE A 93 -6.77 1.86 2.72
CA PHE A 93 -6.90 3.19 2.11
C PHE A 93 -6.38 3.20 0.66
N SER A 94 -5.26 2.52 0.37
CA SER A 94 -4.68 2.49 -0.97
C SER A 94 -5.53 1.79 -2.02
N THR A 95 -6.50 0.96 -1.60
CA THR A 95 -7.45 0.34 -2.53
C THR A 95 -8.41 1.36 -3.16
N GLY A 96 -8.61 2.51 -2.51
CA GLY A 96 -9.66 3.47 -2.87
C GLY A 96 -11.08 2.98 -2.61
N LEU A 97 -11.24 1.82 -1.97
CA LEU A 97 -12.52 1.16 -1.76
C LEU A 97 -13.05 1.26 -0.33
N ILE A 98 -12.21 1.68 0.63
CA ILE A 98 -12.54 1.78 2.05
C ILE A 98 -12.37 3.23 2.53
N ASP A 99 -13.43 3.81 3.08
CA ASP A 99 -13.43 5.18 3.58
C ASP A 99 -13.06 5.26 5.08
N THR A 100 -13.39 4.21 5.85
CA THR A 100 -13.13 4.13 7.29
C THR A 100 -12.43 2.82 7.65
N VAL A 101 -11.33 2.91 8.40
CA VAL A 101 -10.62 1.76 8.96
C VAL A 101 -10.89 1.70 10.45
N ILE A 102 -11.26 0.52 10.95
CA ILE A 102 -11.64 0.27 12.34
C ILE A 102 -10.73 -0.81 12.93
N ILE A 103 -10.19 -0.61 14.14
CA ILE A 103 -9.47 -1.68 14.85
C ILE A 103 -10.52 -2.62 15.43
N GLY A 104 -10.51 -3.89 15.02
CA GLY A 104 -11.52 -4.87 15.43
C GLY A 104 -11.38 -5.30 16.90
N ASN A 105 -10.16 -5.44 17.38
CA ASN A 105 -9.81 -5.85 18.74
C ASN A 105 -9.41 -4.68 19.64
N ALA A 106 -9.46 -4.88 20.95
CA ALA A 106 -9.15 -3.85 21.94
C ALA A 106 -8.27 -4.38 23.10
N TYR A 107 -7.43 -3.57 23.75
CA TYR A 107 -7.03 -2.23 23.36
C TYR A 107 -5.75 -2.29 22.53
N ALA A 108 -5.71 -1.53 21.44
CA ALA A 108 -4.45 -1.30 20.74
C ALA A 108 -3.48 -0.51 21.62
N SER A 109 -2.19 -0.74 21.46
CA SER A 109 -1.16 -0.01 22.18
C SER A 109 -1.08 1.46 21.74
N ASP A 110 -0.58 2.33 22.61
CA ASP A 110 -0.29 3.73 22.26
C ASP A 110 0.64 3.86 21.03
N GLU A 111 1.59 2.93 20.88
CA GLU A 111 2.49 2.90 19.72
C GLU A 111 1.74 2.64 18.42
N GLU A 112 0.85 1.64 18.42
CA GLU A 112 -0.03 1.31 17.29
C GLU A 112 -1.02 2.44 16.96
N LEU A 113 -1.57 3.11 17.98
CA LEU A 113 -2.45 4.25 17.77
C LEU A 113 -1.71 5.44 17.15
N ARG A 114 -0.48 5.73 17.61
CA ARG A 114 0.38 6.77 17.02
C ARG A 114 0.77 6.42 15.58
N SER A 115 1.10 5.16 15.29
CA SER A 115 1.47 4.74 13.93
C SER A 115 0.30 4.86 12.96
N LEU A 116 -0.92 4.52 13.38
CA LEU A 116 -2.14 4.74 12.61
C LEU A 116 -2.44 6.23 12.37
N ALA A 117 -2.31 7.06 13.40
CA ALA A 117 -2.57 8.50 13.29
C ALA A 117 -1.61 9.23 12.34
N ALA A 118 -0.40 8.70 12.14
CA ALA A 118 0.60 9.26 11.24
C ALA A 118 0.37 8.95 9.75
N ILE A 119 -0.61 8.11 9.41
CA ILE A 119 -0.88 7.72 8.01
C ILE A 119 -1.53 8.87 7.24
N ASP A 120 -0.92 9.26 6.11
CA ASP A 120 -1.63 10.02 5.09
C ASP A 120 -2.60 9.11 4.33
N ARG A 121 -3.89 9.23 4.66
CA ARG A 121 -4.97 8.40 4.09
C ARG A 121 -5.20 8.66 2.60
N TYR A 122 -4.70 9.76 2.06
CA TYR A 122 -4.95 10.21 0.69
C TYR A 122 -3.73 10.03 -0.22
N LYS A 123 -2.61 9.53 0.32
CA LYS A 123 -1.37 9.34 -0.42
C LYS A 123 -0.70 8.01 -0.08
N LEU A 124 -0.53 7.16 -1.09
CA LEU A 124 0.29 5.95 -0.97
C LEU A 124 1.72 6.32 -0.55
N SER A 125 2.17 5.74 0.54
CA SER A 125 3.51 5.92 1.09
C SER A 125 4.21 4.58 1.20
N LEU A 126 5.46 4.51 0.74
CA LEU A 126 6.27 3.29 0.74
C LEU A 126 7.50 3.53 1.61
N GLY A 127 7.71 2.67 2.60
CA GLY A 127 8.92 2.70 3.43
C GLY A 127 10.10 2.14 2.64
N ILE A 128 11.22 2.86 2.63
CA ILE A 128 12.43 2.47 1.89
C ILE A 128 13.57 2.29 2.89
N GLU A 129 14.22 1.14 2.81
CA GLU A 129 15.50 0.89 3.47
C GLU A 129 16.62 1.18 2.47
N PHE A 130 17.43 2.19 2.77
CA PHE A 130 18.51 2.61 1.88
C PHE A 130 19.72 1.68 1.98
N VAL A 131 20.40 1.45 0.85
CA VAL A 131 21.70 0.76 0.87
C VAL A 131 22.78 1.65 1.49
N PRO A 132 23.86 1.08 2.08
CA PRO A 132 24.92 1.87 2.71
C PRO A 132 25.57 2.91 1.78
N GLN A 133 25.65 2.61 0.49
CA GLN A 133 26.32 3.41 -0.55
C GLN A 133 25.44 4.56 -1.09
N VAL A 134 24.17 4.64 -0.68
CA VAL A 134 23.25 5.65 -1.23
C VAL A 134 23.81 7.06 -1.08
N THR A 135 23.69 7.86 -2.14
CA THR A 135 24.20 9.23 -2.12
C THR A 135 23.19 10.21 -1.51
N LYS A 136 23.66 11.41 -1.13
CA LYS A 136 22.78 12.50 -0.69
C LYS A 136 21.80 12.92 -1.78
N LEU A 137 22.22 12.88 -3.05
CA LEU A 137 21.37 13.18 -4.19
C LEU A 137 20.24 12.16 -4.31
N GLU A 138 20.56 10.87 -4.23
CA GLU A 138 19.58 9.80 -4.35
C GLU A 138 18.54 9.84 -3.24
N LYS A 139 18.94 10.10 -1.98
CA LYS A 139 17.99 10.35 -0.89
C LYS A 139 17.06 11.53 -1.21
N LYS A 140 17.58 12.59 -1.83
CA LYS A 140 16.78 13.77 -2.25
C LYS A 140 15.86 13.46 -3.43
N ILE A 141 16.27 12.58 -4.34
CA ILE A 141 15.44 12.08 -5.44
C ILE A 141 14.30 11.25 -4.87
N VAL A 142 14.58 10.31 -3.96
CA VAL A 142 13.59 9.44 -3.29
C VAL A 142 12.61 10.23 -2.43
N ALA A 143 13.08 11.27 -1.74
CA ALA A 143 12.23 12.15 -0.93
C ALA A 143 11.43 13.17 -1.78
N TYR A 144 11.49 13.12 -3.11
CA TYR A 144 10.78 14.07 -3.96
C TYR A 144 9.26 13.87 -3.82
N PRO A 145 8.49 14.90 -3.43
CA PRO A 145 7.11 14.70 -2.99
C PRO A 145 6.12 14.36 -4.12
N LYS A 146 6.51 14.53 -5.40
CA LYS A 146 5.64 14.43 -6.58
C LYS A 146 6.02 13.26 -7.50
N HIS A 147 6.42 12.13 -6.93
CA HIS A 147 6.52 10.90 -7.69
C HIS A 147 5.14 10.49 -8.24
N PHE A 148 5.10 10.09 -9.51
CA PHE A 148 3.96 9.42 -10.12
C PHE A 148 4.48 8.34 -11.06
N ARG A 149 3.69 7.28 -11.23
CA ARG A 149 3.96 6.27 -12.27
C ARG A 149 3.55 6.85 -13.61
N ARG A 150 4.49 6.96 -14.54
CA ARG A 150 4.17 7.35 -15.93
C ARG A 150 3.15 6.38 -16.54
N GLY A 151 2.16 6.91 -17.26
CA GLY A 151 0.95 6.17 -17.67
C GLY A 151 1.15 5.10 -18.74
N ASP A 152 2.17 5.23 -19.58
CA ASP A 152 2.66 4.19 -20.50
C ASP A 152 3.49 3.16 -19.71
N ILE A 153 2.78 2.36 -18.91
CA ILE A 153 3.37 1.43 -17.95
C ILE A 153 4.18 0.33 -18.64
N THR A 154 5.20 -0.17 -17.95
CA THR A 154 5.91 -1.41 -18.29
C THR A 154 5.67 -2.47 -17.23
N ALA A 155 5.83 -3.74 -17.62
CA ALA A 155 5.75 -4.88 -16.69
C ALA A 155 6.90 -4.88 -15.68
N SER A 156 8.10 -4.47 -16.13
CA SER A 156 9.33 -4.58 -15.36
C SER A 156 9.54 -3.54 -14.27
N ALA A 157 8.95 -2.34 -14.35
CA ALA A 157 9.20 -1.28 -13.39
C ALA A 157 8.10 -0.21 -13.30
N ILE A 158 7.96 0.38 -12.11
CA ILE A 158 7.27 1.66 -11.89
C ILE A 158 8.28 2.77 -12.17
N ARG A 159 7.95 3.70 -13.08
CA ARG A 159 8.88 4.74 -13.53
C ARG A 159 8.43 6.12 -13.11
N SER A 160 9.25 6.82 -12.33
CA SER A 160 9.07 8.22 -11.96
C SER A 160 9.95 9.11 -12.84
N THR A 161 9.40 9.62 -13.94
CA THR A 161 10.22 10.28 -14.98
C THR A 161 10.50 11.76 -14.74
N MET A 162 9.75 12.46 -13.88
CA MET A 162 9.98 13.91 -13.69
C MET A 162 11.26 14.23 -12.92
N VAL A 163 11.74 13.32 -12.07
CA VAL A 163 12.96 13.54 -11.29
C VAL A 163 14.19 13.65 -12.19
N ARG A 164 14.25 12.91 -13.30
CA ARG A 164 15.38 12.95 -14.23
C ARG A 164 15.57 14.33 -14.86
N ALA A 165 14.48 15.04 -15.16
CA ALA A 165 14.52 16.39 -15.69
C ALA A 165 14.92 17.40 -14.60
N LYS A 166 14.38 17.25 -13.39
CA LYS A 166 14.70 18.11 -12.25
C LYS A 166 16.17 18.02 -11.82
N TYR A 167 16.76 16.84 -11.93
CA TYR A 167 18.12 16.56 -11.47
C TYR A 167 19.08 16.31 -12.64
N ALA A 168 18.75 16.74 -13.87
CA ALA A 168 19.52 16.41 -15.08
C ALA A 168 21.00 16.85 -15.01
N GLU A 169 21.27 18.02 -14.44
CA GLU A 169 22.63 18.57 -14.33
C GLU A 169 23.45 17.99 -13.18
N GLN A 170 22.85 17.17 -12.32
CA GLN A 170 23.54 16.58 -11.17
C GLN A 170 24.19 15.26 -11.57
N THR A 171 25.42 15.05 -11.13
CA THR A 171 26.14 13.78 -11.33
C THR A 171 25.62 12.73 -10.36
N ASN A 172 25.52 11.50 -10.84
CA ASN A 172 25.20 10.34 -10.03
C ASN A 172 26.09 9.16 -10.46
N PRO A 173 27.31 9.04 -9.91
CA PRO A 173 28.24 7.98 -10.28
C PRO A 173 27.66 6.60 -10.00
N ALA A 174 28.05 5.62 -10.80
CA ALA A 174 27.59 4.24 -10.64
C ALA A 174 28.08 3.61 -9.32
N HIS A 175 27.16 3.00 -8.58
CA HIS A 175 27.42 2.07 -7.49
C HIS A 175 26.33 0.98 -7.43
N ASP A 176 26.62 -0.17 -6.79
CA ASP A 176 25.69 -1.29 -6.58
C ASP A 176 24.87 -1.68 -7.84
N ASN A 177 25.52 -1.65 -9.00
CA ASN A 177 24.91 -1.74 -10.32
C ASN A 177 25.19 -3.07 -11.06
N THR A 178 25.94 -3.98 -10.44
CA THR A 178 26.34 -5.27 -11.06
C THR A 178 25.45 -6.44 -10.68
N LYS A 179 24.58 -6.26 -9.67
CA LYS A 179 23.67 -7.29 -9.19
C LYS A 179 22.37 -7.28 -9.99
N GLU A 180 21.70 -8.42 -10.05
CA GLU A 180 20.32 -8.49 -10.53
C GLU A 180 19.41 -7.79 -9.52
N PHE A 181 18.63 -6.81 -9.99
CA PHE A 181 17.65 -6.12 -9.18
C PHE A 181 16.41 -6.99 -9.03
N GLN A 182 15.82 -6.99 -7.85
CA GLN A 182 14.67 -7.80 -7.48
C GLN A 182 13.42 -6.94 -7.28
N ARG A 183 12.24 -7.57 -7.30
CA ARG A 183 10.97 -6.87 -7.04
C ARG A 183 11.03 -6.09 -5.71
N GLY A 184 10.68 -4.82 -5.77
CA GLY A 184 10.72 -3.89 -4.63
C GLY A 184 12.04 -3.13 -4.49
N ASP A 185 13.07 -3.46 -5.26
CA ASP A 185 14.28 -2.64 -5.32
C ASP A 185 13.95 -1.25 -5.90
N VAL A 186 14.50 -0.23 -5.27
CA VAL A 186 14.45 1.16 -5.73
C VAL A 186 15.78 1.45 -6.41
N VAL A 187 15.74 1.80 -7.68
CA VAL A 187 16.92 2.06 -8.49
C VAL A 187 16.86 3.44 -9.12
N ILE A 188 18.01 4.06 -9.34
CA ILE A 188 18.13 5.35 -10.02
C ILE A 188 19.13 5.21 -11.17
N GLY A 189 18.82 5.81 -12.33
CA GLY A 189 19.78 5.86 -13.44
C GLY A 189 21.04 6.64 -13.07
N ASN A 190 22.20 6.05 -13.29
CA ASN A 190 23.50 6.68 -13.01
C ASN A 190 24.01 7.48 -14.22
N ASP A 191 25.23 8.02 -14.12
CA ASP A 191 25.86 8.87 -15.13
C ASP A 191 26.00 8.18 -16.51
N ASP A 192 26.07 6.85 -16.55
CA ASP A 192 26.19 6.08 -17.80
C ASP A 192 24.85 5.94 -18.54
N PHE A 193 23.75 6.43 -17.97
CA PHE A 193 22.40 6.24 -18.51
C PHE A 193 21.88 7.37 -19.40
N GLY A 194 22.74 8.31 -19.80
CA GLY A 194 22.41 9.39 -20.73
C GLY A 194 21.11 10.12 -20.36
N LYS A 195 20.11 10.11 -21.25
CA LYS A 195 18.81 10.78 -21.04
C LYS A 195 17.97 10.23 -19.86
N TYR A 196 18.33 9.06 -19.34
CA TYR A 196 17.66 8.40 -18.21
C TYR A 196 18.42 8.57 -16.89
N LYS A 197 19.55 9.30 -16.89
CA LYS A 197 20.26 9.67 -15.66
C LYS A 197 19.29 10.33 -14.69
N ASN A 198 19.35 9.93 -13.41
CA ASN A 198 18.49 10.38 -12.33
C ASN A 198 17.00 10.01 -12.45
N GLU A 199 16.61 9.13 -13.38
CA GLU A 199 15.26 8.53 -13.39
C GLU A 199 15.15 7.51 -12.25
N LEU A 200 14.20 7.73 -11.33
CA LEU A 200 13.89 6.78 -10.26
C LEU A 200 12.92 5.72 -10.78
N GLN A 201 13.19 4.47 -10.45
CA GLN A 201 12.35 3.32 -10.76
C GLN A 201 12.19 2.41 -9.54
N ILE A 202 11.05 1.74 -9.45
CA ILE A 202 10.81 0.63 -8.52
C ILE A 202 10.65 -0.63 -9.35
N VAL A 203 11.46 -1.64 -9.08
CA VAL A 203 11.50 -2.88 -9.85
C VAL A 203 10.28 -3.75 -9.54
N LEU A 204 9.66 -4.29 -10.59
CA LEU A 204 8.47 -5.17 -10.51
C LEU A 204 8.78 -6.61 -10.93
N GLU A 205 9.67 -6.77 -11.92
CA GLU A 205 10.20 -8.05 -12.41
C GLU A 205 11.73 -7.99 -12.36
N PRO A 206 12.42 -9.09 -12.00
CA PRO A 206 13.88 -9.09 -11.90
C PRO A 206 14.59 -8.77 -13.22
N TYR A 207 15.66 -7.96 -13.16
CA TYR A 207 16.53 -7.68 -14.31
C TYR A 207 17.89 -7.10 -13.87
N SER A 208 18.87 -7.10 -14.79
CA SER A 208 20.18 -6.45 -14.61
C SER A 208 20.37 -5.29 -15.59
N ASP A 209 20.84 -4.14 -15.12
CA ASP A 209 21.22 -3.00 -15.96
C ASP A 209 22.33 -2.17 -15.28
N PRO A 210 23.59 -2.23 -15.75
CA PRO A 210 24.71 -1.55 -15.09
C PRO A 210 24.61 -0.02 -15.12
N ARG A 211 23.69 0.54 -15.92
CA ARG A 211 23.43 1.98 -15.97
C ARG A 211 22.47 2.45 -14.86
N LYS A 212 22.06 1.55 -13.96
CA LYS A 212 21.22 1.86 -12.80
C LYS A 212 21.95 1.49 -11.53
N SER A 213 21.79 2.32 -10.50
CA SER A 213 22.33 2.07 -9.17
C SER A 213 21.21 1.67 -8.21
N LEU A 214 21.47 0.65 -7.39
CA LEU A 214 20.57 0.25 -6.31
C LEU A 214 20.64 1.29 -5.19
N VAL A 215 19.50 1.89 -4.87
CA VAL A 215 19.39 2.99 -3.90
C VAL A 215 18.83 2.48 -2.58
N GLY A 216 17.94 1.51 -2.65
CA GLY A 216 17.30 0.93 -1.48
C GLY A 216 16.28 -0.11 -1.86
N LYS A 217 15.52 -0.58 -0.88
CA LYS A 217 14.47 -1.58 -1.07
C LYS A 217 13.21 -1.13 -0.36
N ILE A 218 12.06 -1.37 -0.98
CA ILE A 218 10.79 -1.24 -0.28
C ILE A 218 10.75 -2.29 0.81
N HIS A 219 10.45 -1.85 2.02
CA HIS A 219 10.44 -2.68 3.21
C HIS A 219 9.45 -3.84 3.03
N GLN A 220 9.97 -5.08 2.99
CA GLN A 220 9.16 -6.30 3.05
C GLN A 220 8.98 -6.66 4.52
N LYS A 221 8.08 -5.97 5.23
CA LYS A 221 7.56 -6.54 6.48
C LYS A 221 6.57 -7.63 6.07
N ASN A 222 7.02 -8.88 6.21
CA ASN A 222 6.11 -10.02 6.32
C ASN A 222 5.24 -9.83 7.57
#